data_AF-A0A5J4KX05-F1
#
_entry.id   AF-A0A5J4KX05-F1
#
_cell.length_a   1.000
_cell.length_b   1.000
_cell.length_c   1.000
_cell.angle_alpha   90.00
_cell.angle_beta   90.00
_cell.angle_gamma   90.00
#
_symmetry.space_group_name_H-M   'P 1'
#
loop_
_entity.id
_entity.type
_entity.pdbx_description
1 polymer ?
#
loop_
_entity_poly.entity_id
_entity_poly.type
_entity_poly.pdbx_seq_one_letter_code
_entity_poly.pdbx_strand_id
1 'polypeptide(L)'
;MADQEHVELLKKGVQSWNAWRKMHPSIVPYLSYAELNGINLSGADLNGADLREAKLNGSNLSEANLTTADLSYAELSEADLSRAKINNAVLYNAELDEVHFNNANLSSADLCNAFLKDADLTDARLSYTNLSGANLRGANLSGADLSDANLNGAELSGANLRDVNFRDANLEDASLKDADLRGAQFRRTYLVDAYLGGADFSYATISETDFGDRDMREIKGLEIAKHDGPSPLSINSVYLSGGDIPEAFLRGTGAPDTFIEYMRSLVAKPIEYYTCFISYSSKDEEFAQRLYADLQARGVRCWFAPENLRGGDWFADQIERSIRVYDRLILILSEHSVESTWVEHEVRAAMEKEERFRCENHIKKAVLFPIKLDKAIEDAPAQWAATIRRERHMLNFTQWKEHQAYMKSFERLMRDIKREGMLVED
;
A
#
# COMPACT_ATOMS: atom_id res chain seq x y z
N MET A 1 26.77 -29.17 0.32
CA MET A 1 26.77 -30.39 1.15
C MET A 1 27.87 -30.23 2.18
N ALA A 2 27.53 -30.42 3.45
CA ALA A 2 28.38 -30.09 4.58
C ALA A 2 29.70 -30.88 4.57
N ASP A 3 30.73 -30.27 5.14
CA ASP A 3 31.96 -30.98 5.48
C ASP A 3 31.69 -31.86 6.71
N GLN A 4 31.85 -33.17 6.51
CA GLN A 4 31.52 -34.16 7.53
C GLN A 4 32.42 -34.04 8.77
N GLU A 5 33.68 -33.60 8.61
CA GLU A 5 34.57 -33.37 9.76
C GLU A 5 34.06 -32.22 10.64
N HIS A 6 33.57 -31.14 10.01
CA HIS A 6 32.97 -30.02 10.75
C HIS A 6 31.70 -30.45 11.49
N VAL A 7 30.82 -31.22 10.84
CA VAL A 7 29.58 -31.72 11.46
C VAL A 7 29.88 -32.66 12.63
N GLU A 8 30.80 -33.61 12.46
CA GLU A 8 31.20 -34.52 13.54
C GLU A 8 31.85 -33.77 14.71
N LEU A 9 32.61 -32.72 14.42
CA LEU A 9 33.22 -31.89 15.45
C LEU A 9 32.17 -31.12 16.27
N LEU A 10 31.14 -30.56 15.63
CA LEU A 10 30.01 -29.95 16.35
C LEU A 10 29.28 -30.98 17.22
N LYS A 11 29.06 -32.19 16.71
CA LYS A 11 28.41 -33.28 17.45
C LYS A 11 29.23 -33.77 18.65
N LYS A 12 30.55 -33.56 18.66
CA LYS A 12 31.42 -33.79 19.84
C LYS A 12 31.25 -32.72 20.93
N GLY A 13 30.56 -31.62 20.64
CA GLY A 13 30.18 -30.58 21.58
C GLY A 13 30.89 -29.24 21.36
N VAL A 14 30.23 -28.17 21.84
CA VAL A 14 30.64 -26.77 21.64
C VAL A 14 32.06 -26.46 22.13
N GLN A 15 32.50 -27.08 23.23
CA GLN A 15 33.87 -26.87 23.74
C GLN A 15 34.94 -27.33 22.73
N SER A 16 34.74 -28.50 22.12
CA SER A 16 35.62 -29.06 21.09
C SER A 16 35.59 -28.19 19.84
N TRP A 17 34.40 -27.74 19.43
CA TRP A 17 34.21 -26.82 18.31
C TRP A 17 34.96 -25.50 18.51
N ASN A 18 34.71 -24.83 19.63
CA ASN A 18 35.32 -23.53 19.92
C ASN A 18 36.85 -23.62 20.07
N ALA A 19 37.37 -24.72 20.64
CA ALA A 19 38.82 -24.96 20.71
C ALA A 19 39.42 -25.12 19.30
N TRP A 20 38.74 -25.83 18.41
CA TRP A 20 39.17 -25.99 17.03
C TRP A 20 39.10 -24.68 16.25
N ARG A 21 38.03 -23.88 16.41
CA ARG A 21 37.90 -22.53 15.81
C ARG A 21 39.05 -21.61 16.20
N LYS A 22 39.46 -21.66 17.47
CA LYS A 22 40.60 -20.88 17.97
C LYS A 22 41.93 -21.27 17.31
N MET A 23 42.10 -22.55 16.97
CA MET A 23 43.29 -23.04 16.26
C MET A 23 43.23 -22.78 14.74
N HIS A 24 42.02 -22.64 14.19
CA HIS A 24 41.78 -22.49 12.75
C HIS A 24 40.92 -21.26 12.41
N PRO A 25 41.35 -20.04 12.78
CA PRO A 25 40.53 -18.83 12.63
C PRO A 25 40.25 -18.44 11.18
N SER A 26 41.08 -18.89 10.23
CA SER A 26 40.95 -18.59 8.81
C SER A 26 40.10 -19.59 8.04
N ILE A 27 39.74 -20.72 8.65
CA ILE A 27 38.90 -21.73 7.99
C ILE A 27 37.45 -21.27 8.06
N VAL A 28 36.75 -21.28 6.94
CA VAL A 28 35.31 -21.05 6.88
C VAL A 28 34.60 -22.37 7.18
N PRO A 29 33.77 -22.47 8.24
CA PRO A 29 32.98 -23.67 8.49
C PRO A 29 32.00 -23.95 7.35
N TYR A 30 32.11 -25.11 6.71
CA TYR A 30 31.16 -25.57 5.69
C TYR A 30 30.15 -26.54 6.30
N LEU A 31 28.94 -26.06 6.55
CA LEU A 31 27.85 -26.76 7.23
C LEU A 31 26.54 -26.71 6.42
N SER A 32 26.59 -26.37 5.13
CA SER A 32 25.41 -26.33 4.27
C SER A 32 24.73 -27.71 4.20
N TYR A 33 23.39 -27.75 4.27
CA TYR A 33 22.60 -28.99 4.33
C TYR A 33 22.89 -29.88 5.54
N ALA A 34 23.54 -29.37 6.59
CA ALA A 34 23.82 -30.17 7.79
C ALA A 34 22.53 -30.48 8.57
N GLU A 35 22.39 -31.72 8.99
CA GLU A 35 21.27 -32.20 9.83
C GLU A 35 21.64 -32.01 11.32
N LEU A 36 21.16 -30.91 11.89
CA LEU A 36 21.51 -30.41 13.22
C LEU A 36 20.26 -30.08 14.08
N ASN A 37 19.08 -30.60 13.74
CA ASN A 37 17.85 -30.37 14.52
C ASN A 37 18.03 -30.74 16.01
N GLY A 38 17.55 -29.88 16.90
CA GLY A 38 17.60 -30.08 18.36
C GLY A 38 19.00 -30.09 18.98
N ILE A 39 20.06 -29.78 18.22
CA ILE A 39 21.43 -29.77 18.76
C ILE A 39 21.60 -28.64 19.78
N ASN A 40 22.50 -28.84 20.75
CA ASN A 40 22.96 -27.75 21.62
C ASN A 40 24.28 -27.16 21.09
N LEU A 41 24.16 -25.95 20.55
CA LEU A 41 25.21 -25.08 20.04
C LEU A 41 25.30 -23.75 20.82
N SER A 42 24.79 -23.71 22.05
CA SER A 42 24.85 -22.51 22.88
C SER A 42 26.28 -22.04 23.06
N GLY A 43 26.54 -20.77 22.75
CA GLY A 43 27.88 -20.15 22.80
C GLY A 43 28.86 -20.65 21.74
N ALA A 44 28.42 -21.35 20.70
CA ALA A 44 29.29 -21.81 19.62
C ALA A 44 29.81 -20.65 18.76
N ASP A 45 31.09 -20.70 18.38
CA ASP A 45 31.68 -19.77 17.42
C ASP A 45 31.46 -20.25 15.98
N LEU A 46 30.35 -19.85 15.39
CA LEU A 46 29.93 -20.13 14.02
C LEU A 46 30.18 -18.92 13.10
N ASN A 47 31.10 -18.03 13.46
CA ASN A 47 31.40 -16.82 12.70
C ASN A 47 31.81 -17.15 11.26
N GLY A 48 31.11 -16.55 10.30
CA GLY A 48 31.32 -16.76 8.88
C GLY A 48 30.96 -18.15 8.36
N ALA A 49 30.28 -18.99 9.16
CA ALA A 49 29.89 -20.33 8.74
C ALA A 49 28.91 -20.30 7.56
N ASP A 50 29.12 -21.20 6.60
CA ASP A 50 28.15 -21.51 5.55
C ASP A 50 27.16 -22.55 6.12
N LEU A 51 25.98 -22.09 6.52
CA LEU A 51 24.86 -22.85 7.07
C LEU A 51 23.65 -22.86 6.11
N ARG A 52 23.86 -22.59 4.83
CA ARG A 52 22.77 -22.57 3.83
C ARG A 52 22.03 -23.90 3.82
N GLU A 53 20.71 -23.84 3.81
CA GLU A 53 19.84 -25.03 3.83
C GLU A 53 20.13 -26.01 4.99
N ALA A 54 20.81 -25.58 6.05
CA ALA A 54 21.02 -26.41 7.24
C ALA A 54 19.70 -26.58 8.01
N LYS A 55 19.52 -27.75 8.63
CA LYS A 55 18.35 -28.04 9.46
C LYS A 55 18.72 -27.89 10.93
N LEU A 56 18.14 -26.88 11.57
CA LEU A 56 18.42 -26.40 12.92
C LEU A 56 17.13 -26.21 13.73
N ASN A 57 16.01 -26.78 13.30
CA ASN A 57 14.73 -26.68 14.00
C ASN A 57 14.86 -27.15 15.45
N GLY A 58 14.32 -26.35 16.38
CA GLY A 58 14.38 -26.59 17.82
C GLY A 58 15.79 -26.66 18.42
N SER A 59 16.83 -26.22 17.69
CA SER A 59 18.21 -26.21 18.21
C SER A 59 18.42 -25.08 19.21
N ASN A 60 19.38 -25.25 20.11
CA ASN A 60 19.81 -24.20 21.03
C ASN A 60 21.09 -23.55 20.51
N LEU A 61 20.99 -22.33 20.00
CA LEU A 61 22.04 -21.45 19.51
C LEU A 61 22.16 -20.19 20.38
N SER A 62 21.65 -20.22 21.61
CA SER A 62 21.68 -19.06 22.51
C SER A 62 23.12 -18.63 22.77
N GLU A 63 23.36 -17.31 22.76
CA GLU A 63 24.69 -16.70 22.92
C GLU A 63 25.73 -17.12 21.85
N ALA A 64 25.34 -17.86 20.80
CA ALA A 64 26.25 -18.24 19.72
C ALA A 64 26.72 -17.04 18.90
N ASN A 65 27.90 -17.15 18.31
CA ASN A 65 28.43 -16.17 17.39
C ASN A 65 28.22 -16.63 15.94
N LEU A 66 27.19 -16.09 15.29
CA LEU A 66 26.82 -16.28 13.89
C LEU A 66 27.13 -15.02 13.06
N THR A 67 28.02 -14.15 13.53
CA THR A 67 28.43 -12.94 12.80
C THR A 67 28.84 -13.33 11.37
N THR A 68 28.33 -12.64 10.35
CA THR A 68 28.64 -12.91 8.93
C THR A 68 28.35 -14.34 8.43
N ALA A 69 27.62 -15.16 9.19
CA ALA A 69 27.22 -16.49 8.74
C ALA A 69 26.19 -16.40 7.61
N ASP A 70 26.17 -17.40 6.73
CA ASP A 70 25.16 -17.54 5.69
C ASP A 70 24.19 -18.66 6.07
N LEU A 71 22.99 -18.28 6.49
CA LEU A 71 21.85 -19.12 6.88
C LEU A 71 20.75 -19.04 5.81
N SER A 72 21.05 -18.67 4.57
CA SER A 72 20.04 -18.58 3.52
C SER A 72 19.30 -19.91 3.37
N TYR A 73 17.97 -19.88 3.34
CA TYR A 73 17.10 -21.05 3.25
C TYR A 73 17.27 -22.09 4.38
N ALA A 74 17.92 -21.75 5.49
CA ALA A 74 18.05 -22.67 6.62
C ALA A 74 16.71 -22.83 7.36
N GLU A 75 16.48 -24.02 7.92
CA GLU A 75 15.31 -24.34 8.74
C GLU A 75 15.67 -24.12 10.22
N LEU A 76 15.10 -23.11 10.86
CA LEU A 76 15.40 -22.67 12.23
C LEU A 76 14.12 -22.45 13.06
N SER A 77 13.01 -23.07 12.66
CA SER A 77 11.75 -22.93 13.38
C SER A 77 11.90 -23.44 14.81
N GLU A 78 11.32 -22.72 15.77
CA GLU A 78 11.42 -23.00 17.22
C GLU A 78 12.87 -22.99 17.79
N ALA A 79 13.88 -22.55 17.04
CA ALA A 79 15.26 -22.50 17.54
C ALA A 79 15.46 -21.36 18.56
N ASP A 80 16.32 -21.59 19.54
CA ASP A 80 16.72 -20.57 20.52
C ASP A 80 17.99 -19.87 20.06
N LEU A 81 17.88 -18.64 19.57
CA LEU A 81 18.97 -17.73 19.22
C LEU A 81 19.03 -16.53 20.18
N SER A 82 18.51 -16.69 21.40
CA SER A 82 18.49 -15.62 22.40
C SER A 82 19.91 -15.13 22.67
N ARG A 83 20.10 -13.81 22.70
CA ARG A 83 21.41 -13.15 22.90
C ARG A 83 22.51 -13.54 21.90
N ALA A 84 22.18 -14.22 20.80
CA ALA A 84 23.16 -14.58 19.78
C ALA A 84 23.66 -13.33 19.04
N LYS A 85 24.88 -13.42 18.49
CA LYS A 85 25.45 -12.39 17.60
C LYS A 85 25.26 -12.83 16.17
N ILE A 86 24.33 -12.18 15.46
CA ILE A 86 23.91 -12.51 14.10
C ILE A 86 24.10 -11.29 13.18
N ASN A 87 24.86 -10.29 13.64
CA ASN A 87 25.09 -9.08 12.90
C ASN A 87 25.84 -9.37 11.58
N ASN A 88 25.39 -8.72 10.49
CA ASN A 88 25.85 -8.95 9.11
C ASN A 88 25.65 -10.38 8.57
N ALA A 89 24.86 -11.23 9.22
CA ALA A 89 24.54 -12.55 8.69
C ALA A 89 23.51 -12.46 7.55
N VAL A 90 23.46 -13.48 6.71
CA VAL A 90 22.44 -13.61 5.65
C VAL A 90 21.45 -14.69 6.08
N LEU A 91 20.18 -14.35 6.21
CA LEU A 91 19.06 -15.24 6.51
C LEU A 91 17.95 -15.13 5.43
N TYR A 92 18.37 -14.87 4.18
CA TYR A 92 17.46 -14.75 3.05
C TYR A 92 16.59 -16.01 2.89
N ASN A 93 15.26 -15.84 2.87
CA ASN A 93 14.28 -16.94 2.84
C ASN A 93 14.46 -18.01 3.93
N ALA A 94 15.07 -17.69 5.08
CA ALA A 94 15.16 -18.65 6.18
C ALA A 94 13.79 -18.90 6.83
N GLU A 95 13.56 -20.13 7.28
CA GLU A 95 12.37 -20.51 8.06
C GLU A 95 12.66 -20.28 9.55
N LEU A 96 12.05 -19.25 10.11
CA LEU A 96 12.30 -18.72 11.46
C LEU A 96 10.99 -18.56 12.25
N ASP A 97 9.95 -19.33 11.90
CA ASP A 97 8.68 -19.29 12.61
C ASP A 97 8.88 -19.74 14.07
N GLU A 98 8.29 -19.02 15.02
CA GLU A 98 8.41 -19.27 16.47
C GLU A 98 9.86 -19.28 17.01
N VAL A 99 10.82 -18.67 16.29
CA VAL A 99 12.22 -18.56 16.74
C VAL A 99 12.35 -17.58 17.93
N HIS A 100 13.30 -17.85 18.84
CA HIS A 100 13.64 -16.92 19.92
C HIS A 100 14.89 -16.11 19.57
N PHE A 101 14.72 -14.82 19.27
CA PHE A 101 15.76 -13.82 19.07
C PHE A 101 15.83 -12.78 20.21
N ASN A 102 15.22 -13.03 21.36
CA ASN A 102 15.19 -12.06 22.44
C ASN A 102 16.62 -11.61 22.82
N ASN A 103 16.84 -10.31 22.87
CA ASN A 103 18.14 -9.66 23.13
C ASN A 103 19.27 -10.04 22.13
N ALA A 104 18.96 -10.64 20.97
CA ALA A 104 19.96 -10.95 19.96
C ALA A 104 20.41 -9.70 19.21
N ASN A 105 21.62 -9.75 18.65
CA ASN A 105 22.15 -8.70 17.79
C ASN A 105 22.06 -9.12 16.32
N LEU A 106 21.06 -8.61 15.60
CA LEU A 106 20.84 -8.82 14.18
C LEU A 106 21.20 -7.58 13.35
N SER A 107 21.89 -6.58 13.91
CA SER A 107 22.22 -5.35 13.18
C SER A 107 22.88 -5.64 11.83
N SER A 108 22.38 -5.01 10.77
CA SER A 108 22.83 -5.18 9.39
C SER A 108 22.69 -6.60 8.82
N ALA A 109 21.90 -7.48 9.43
CA ALA A 109 21.57 -8.77 8.84
C ALA A 109 20.60 -8.64 7.65
N ASP A 110 20.62 -9.63 6.76
CA ASP A 110 19.66 -9.72 5.65
C ASP A 110 18.63 -10.81 5.92
N LEU A 111 17.43 -10.41 6.36
CA LEU A 111 16.26 -11.26 6.57
C LEU A 111 15.21 -11.07 5.47
N CYS A 112 15.61 -10.65 4.27
CA CYS A 112 14.69 -10.49 3.15
C CYS A 112 13.91 -11.77 2.88
N ASN A 113 12.58 -11.64 2.79
CA ASN A 113 11.62 -12.74 2.62
C ASN A 113 11.71 -13.85 3.68
N ALA A 114 12.31 -13.60 4.85
CA ALA A 114 12.34 -14.59 5.91
C ALA A 114 10.95 -14.81 6.54
N PHE A 115 10.69 -16.03 7.01
CA PHE A 115 9.44 -16.42 7.67
C PHE A 115 9.64 -16.32 9.18
N LEU A 116 9.06 -15.32 9.84
CA LEU A 116 9.25 -14.97 11.25
C LEU A 116 7.91 -14.92 11.99
N LYS A 117 6.95 -15.76 11.59
CA LYS A 117 5.62 -15.75 12.20
C LYS A 117 5.75 -16.13 13.67
N ASP A 118 5.09 -15.38 14.54
CA ASP A 118 5.08 -15.59 15.99
C ASP A 118 6.49 -15.63 16.65
N ALA A 119 7.52 -15.09 15.98
CA ALA A 119 8.89 -15.01 16.51
C ALA A 119 9.00 -14.05 17.71
N ASP A 120 9.90 -14.36 18.66
CA ASP A 120 10.23 -13.47 19.78
C ASP A 120 11.51 -12.68 19.50
N LEU A 121 11.37 -11.41 19.14
CA LEU A 121 12.43 -10.43 18.89
C LEU A 121 12.48 -9.36 20.01
N THR A 122 11.97 -9.66 21.20
CA THR A 122 11.95 -8.70 22.33
C THR A 122 13.35 -8.17 22.64
N ASP A 123 13.49 -6.84 22.71
CA ASP A 123 14.76 -6.13 22.92
C ASP A 123 15.89 -6.48 21.92
N ALA A 124 15.55 -7.04 20.75
CA ALA A 124 16.54 -7.35 19.71
C ALA A 124 17.10 -6.08 19.07
N ARG A 125 18.38 -6.13 18.67
CA ARG A 125 19.01 -5.06 17.89
C ARG A 125 18.90 -5.39 16.41
N LEU A 126 18.07 -4.65 15.70
CA LEU A 126 17.76 -4.84 14.28
C LEU A 126 18.11 -3.60 13.45
N SER A 127 18.99 -2.73 13.95
CA SER A 127 19.37 -1.53 13.19
C SER A 127 20.04 -1.87 11.86
N TYR A 128 19.69 -1.14 10.79
CA TYR A 128 20.13 -1.39 9.41
C TYR A 128 19.77 -2.77 8.83
N THR A 129 18.87 -3.52 9.46
CA THR A 129 18.50 -4.86 9.00
C THR A 129 17.59 -4.78 7.78
N ASN A 130 17.79 -5.68 6.82
CA ASN A 130 16.87 -5.83 5.70
C ASN A 130 15.79 -6.89 6.05
N LEU A 131 14.57 -6.45 6.25
CA LEU A 131 13.37 -7.26 6.51
C LEU A 131 12.34 -7.12 5.36
N SER A 132 12.76 -6.68 4.18
CA SER A 132 11.84 -6.49 3.06
C SER A 132 11.11 -7.78 2.72
N GLY A 133 9.78 -7.73 2.60
CA GLY A 133 8.93 -8.88 2.32
C GLY A 133 8.89 -9.96 3.42
N ALA A 134 9.51 -9.73 4.59
CA ALA A 134 9.50 -10.71 5.67
C ALA A 134 8.11 -10.89 6.27
N ASN A 135 7.78 -12.12 6.69
CA ASN A 135 6.52 -12.45 7.36
C ASN A 135 6.69 -12.40 8.88
N LEU A 136 6.29 -11.29 9.51
CA LEU A 136 6.39 -11.03 10.95
C LEU A 136 5.01 -11.05 11.65
N ARG A 137 4.03 -11.74 11.08
CA ARG A 137 2.67 -11.78 11.65
C ARG A 137 2.70 -12.36 13.05
N GLY A 138 2.07 -11.67 14.00
CA GLY A 138 2.02 -12.07 15.41
C GLY A 138 3.36 -12.02 16.16
N ALA A 139 4.46 -11.64 15.50
CA ALA A 139 5.78 -11.57 16.14
C ALA A 139 5.80 -10.55 17.29
N ASN A 140 6.62 -10.82 18.30
CA ASN A 140 6.85 -9.93 19.41
C ASN A 140 8.17 -9.19 19.25
N LEU A 141 8.14 -7.92 18.88
CA LEU A 141 9.32 -7.06 18.75
C LEU A 141 9.37 -5.98 19.84
N SER A 142 8.66 -6.14 20.96
CA SER A 142 8.62 -5.09 21.98
C SER A 142 10.02 -4.66 22.44
N GLY A 143 10.26 -3.35 22.50
CA GLY A 143 11.56 -2.76 22.85
C GLY A 143 12.67 -2.90 21.81
N ALA A 144 12.41 -3.51 20.64
CA ALA A 144 13.43 -3.72 19.62
C ALA A 144 13.89 -2.41 18.95
N ASP A 145 15.15 -2.39 18.52
CA ASP A 145 15.74 -1.27 17.76
C ASP A 145 15.72 -1.57 16.27
N LEU A 146 14.76 -0.99 15.53
CA LEU A 146 14.61 -1.08 14.08
C LEU A 146 15.09 0.19 13.36
N SER A 147 15.98 0.97 13.99
CA SER A 147 16.49 2.18 13.36
C SER A 147 17.21 1.90 12.02
N ASP A 148 16.92 2.71 11.01
CA ASP A 148 17.44 2.54 9.64
C ASP A 148 17.12 1.17 8.98
N ALA A 149 16.18 0.38 9.53
CA ALA A 149 15.81 -0.92 8.97
C ALA A 149 14.91 -0.78 7.73
N ASN A 150 15.02 -1.74 6.80
CA ASN A 150 14.15 -1.83 5.63
C ASN A 150 13.07 -2.88 5.85
N LEU A 151 11.82 -2.48 6.09
CA LEU A 151 10.65 -3.33 6.23
C LEU A 151 9.67 -3.16 5.05
N ASN A 152 10.16 -2.75 3.86
CA ASN A 152 9.29 -2.59 2.70
C ASN A 152 8.50 -3.88 2.39
N GLY A 153 7.18 -3.76 2.30
CA GLY A 153 6.27 -4.90 2.04
C GLY A 153 6.26 -5.97 3.14
N ALA A 154 6.79 -5.70 4.34
CA ALA A 154 6.79 -6.67 5.43
C ALA A 154 5.37 -6.86 6.01
N GLU A 155 5.08 -8.09 6.46
CA GLU A 155 3.78 -8.45 7.03
C GLU A 155 3.85 -8.43 8.55
N LEU A 156 3.38 -7.35 9.19
CA LEU A 156 3.42 -7.11 10.64
C LEU A 156 2.04 -7.19 11.29
N SER A 157 1.06 -7.84 10.64
CA SER A 157 -0.31 -7.88 11.15
C SER A 157 -0.36 -8.55 12.53
N GLY A 158 -0.95 -7.86 13.50
CA GLY A 158 -1.06 -8.31 14.89
C GLY A 158 0.25 -8.37 15.67
N ALA A 159 1.36 -7.85 15.13
CA ALA A 159 2.65 -7.85 15.81
C ALA A 159 2.63 -6.95 17.06
N ASN A 160 3.37 -7.35 18.10
CA ASN A 160 3.63 -6.51 19.26
C ASN A 160 4.86 -5.63 18.98
N LEU A 161 4.63 -4.35 18.73
CA LEU A 161 5.64 -3.34 18.38
C LEU A 161 5.76 -2.25 19.45
N ARG A 162 5.42 -2.59 20.70
CA ARG A 162 5.48 -1.64 21.81
C ARG A 162 6.89 -1.13 22.03
N ASP A 163 7.02 0.17 22.27
CA ASP A 163 8.30 0.81 22.60
C ASP A 163 9.42 0.59 21.56
N VAL A 164 9.06 0.16 20.33
CA VAL A 164 10.01 -0.05 19.22
C VAL A 164 10.56 1.26 18.70
N ASN A 165 11.83 1.26 18.33
CA ASN A 165 12.45 2.40 17.63
C ASN A 165 12.41 2.21 16.11
N PHE A 166 11.56 2.98 15.41
CA PHE A 166 11.44 3.02 13.94
C PHE A 166 12.15 4.20 13.29
N ARG A 167 13.08 4.85 13.99
CA ARG A 167 13.78 6.03 13.46
C ARG A 167 14.46 5.71 12.11
N ASP A 168 14.21 6.55 11.11
CA ASP A 168 14.76 6.45 9.75
C ASP A 168 14.43 5.10 9.05
N ALA A 169 13.49 4.29 9.58
CA ALA A 169 13.10 3.00 9.02
C ALA A 169 12.16 3.14 7.81
N ASN A 170 12.26 2.20 6.86
CA ASN A 170 11.34 2.10 5.73
C ASN A 170 10.24 1.07 6.01
N LEU A 171 8.98 1.51 6.09
CA LEU A 171 7.79 0.67 6.25
C LEU A 171 6.86 0.81 5.03
N GLU A 172 7.38 1.23 3.88
CA GLU A 172 6.59 1.37 2.65
C GLU A 172 5.89 0.04 2.29
N ASP A 173 4.61 0.07 1.92
CA ASP A 173 3.78 -1.12 1.65
C ASP A 173 3.63 -2.13 2.81
N ALA A 174 4.17 -1.85 4.01
CA ALA A 174 4.12 -2.79 5.12
C ALA A 174 2.69 -2.93 5.70
N SER A 175 2.30 -4.14 6.07
CA SER A 175 1.00 -4.40 6.68
C SER A 175 1.10 -4.37 8.21
N LEU A 176 0.72 -3.26 8.83
CA LEU A 176 0.67 -3.04 10.29
C LEU A 176 -0.73 -3.24 10.87
N LYS A 177 -1.61 -3.96 10.14
CA LYS A 177 -3.00 -4.17 10.55
C LYS A 177 -3.07 -4.76 11.97
N ASP A 178 -3.87 -4.15 12.85
CA ASP A 178 -4.06 -4.58 14.24
C ASP A 178 -2.75 -4.67 15.07
N ALA A 179 -1.66 -4.06 14.63
CA ALA A 179 -0.39 -4.07 15.36
C ALA A 179 -0.44 -3.15 16.60
N ASP A 180 0.27 -3.55 17.66
CA ASP A 180 0.39 -2.78 18.89
C ASP A 180 1.62 -1.87 18.83
N LEU A 181 1.43 -0.60 18.47
CA LEU A 181 2.49 0.42 18.32
C LEU A 181 2.61 1.34 19.55
N ARG A 182 2.10 0.91 20.71
CA ARG A 182 2.05 1.78 21.89
C ARG A 182 3.45 2.12 22.37
N GLY A 183 3.73 3.42 22.52
CA GLY A 183 5.06 3.90 22.91
C GLY A 183 6.13 3.82 21.82
N ALA A 184 5.81 3.33 20.62
CA ALA A 184 6.76 3.25 19.52
C ALA A 184 7.25 4.64 19.08
N GLN A 185 8.49 4.70 18.59
CA GLN A 185 9.17 5.94 18.22
C GLN A 185 9.28 6.05 16.70
N PHE A 186 8.57 7.03 16.14
CA PHE A 186 8.57 7.37 14.73
C PHE A 186 9.30 8.69 14.50
N ARG A 187 10.43 8.61 13.81
CA ARG A 187 11.18 9.78 13.39
C ARG A 187 11.75 9.56 12.01
N ARG A 188 11.31 10.33 11.02
CA ARG A 188 11.66 10.10 9.60
C ARG A 188 11.36 8.68 9.14
N THR A 189 10.29 8.11 9.67
CA THR A 189 9.84 6.79 9.28
C THR A 189 9.04 6.90 7.98
N TYR A 190 9.33 6.05 7.01
CA TYR A 190 8.62 6.06 5.73
C TYR A 190 7.42 5.13 5.82
N LEU A 191 6.22 5.70 5.85
CA LEU A 191 4.97 4.94 5.95
C LEU A 191 4.18 4.98 4.63
N VAL A 192 4.76 5.31 3.47
CA VAL A 192 4.00 5.39 2.20
C VAL A 192 3.36 4.02 1.87
N ASP A 193 2.10 4.00 1.46
CA ASP A 193 1.30 2.79 1.15
C ASP A 193 1.19 1.64 2.21
N ALA A 194 1.86 1.74 3.36
CA ALA A 194 1.61 0.95 4.58
C ALA A 194 0.11 0.88 5.01
N TYR A 195 -0.31 -0.27 5.54
CA TYR A 195 -1.67 -0.51 6.03
C TYR A 195 -1.73 -0.40 7.55
N LEU A 196 -2.38 0.64 8.08
CA LEU A 196 -2.44 0.94 9.53
C LEU A 196 -3.79 0.58 10.19
N GLY A 197 -4.68 -0.12 9.48
CA GLY A 197 -6.03 -0.41 9.95
C GLY A 197 -6.03 -1.16 11.29
N GLY A 198 -6.63 -0.60 12.33
CA GLY A 198 -6.70 -1.18 13.67
C GLY A 198 -5.44 -1.03 14.51
N ALA A 199 -4.36 -0.46 13.97
CA ALA A 199 -3.09 -0.27 14.69
C ALA A 199 -3.23 0.74 15.85
N ASP A 200 -2.52 0.51 16.95
CA ASP A 200 -2.63 1.32 18.17
C ASP A 200 -1.39 2.19 18.41
N PHE A 201 -1.52 3.50 18.15
CA PHE A 201 -0.47 4.51 18.30
C PHE A 201 -0.47 5.19 19.69
N SER A 202 -1.19 4.64 20.68
CA SER A 202 -1.27 5.27 22.00
C SER A 202 0.12 5.51 22.59
N TYR A 203 0.41 6.75 22.99
CA TYR A 203 1.70 7.18 23.54
C TYR A 203 2.91 7.07 22.60
N ALA A 204 2.72 6.74 21.32
CA ALA A 204 3.79 6.77 20.33
C ALA A 204 4.36 8.20 20.21
N THR A 205 5.66 8.31 19.95
CA THR A 205 6.30 9.60 19.64
C THR A 205 6.49 9.72 18.14
N ILE A 206 6.09 10.86 17.58
CA ILE A 206 6.01 11.06 16.12
C ILE A 206 6.68 12.38 15.74
N SER A 207 7.57 12.33 14.77
CA SER A 207 8.19 13.51 14.17
C SER A 207 8.65 13.22 12.75
N GLU A 208 8.59 14.22 11.87
CA GLU A 208 9.14 14.12 10.50
C GLU A 208 8.62 12.87 9.73
N THR A 209 7.40 12.41 10.01
CA THR A 209 6.82 11.14 9.49
C THR A 209 5.55 11.46 8.70
N ASP A 210 5.38 10.90 7.50
CA ASP A 210 4.25 11.19 6.60
C ASP A 210 3.09 10.21 6.84
N PHE A 211 1.92 10.75 7.19
CA PHE A 211 0.66 10.01 7.36
C PHE A 211 -0.32 10.23 6.20
N GLY A 212 0.16 10.74 5.08
CA GLY A 212 -0.63 11.05 3.91
C GLY A 212 -1.43 9.86 3.35
N ASP A 213 -2.55 10.23 2.74
CA ASP A 213 -3.39 9.43 1.86
C ASP A 213 -4.05 8.20 2.52
N ARG A 214 -4.48 8.35 3.79
CA ARG A 214 -5.10 7.26 4.56
C ARG A 214 -6.34 7.64 5.33
N ASP A 215 -7.17 6.64 5.61
CA ASP A 215 -8.26 6.75 6.57
C ASP A 215 -7.71 6.62 8.01
N MET A 216 -7.76 7.72 8.75
CA MET A 216 -7.23 7.81 10.10
C MET A 216 -8.19 7.23 11.15
N ARG A 217 -9.46 6.97 10.80
CA ARG A 217 -10.48 6.46 11.74
C ARG A 217 -10.20 5.04 12.21
N GLU A 218 -9.48 4.28 11.39
CA GLU A 218 -9.12 2.91 11.72
C GLU A 218 -7.92 2.85 12.68
N ILE A 219 -7.19 3.95 12.86
CA ILE A 219 -6.00 4.02 13.71
C ILE A 219 -6.42 4.44 15.13
N LYS A 220 -5.98 3.67 16.12
CA LYS A 220 -6.33 3.87 17.52
C LYS A 220 -5.28 4.73 18.22
N GLY A 221 -5.69 5.49 19.24
CA GLY A 221 -4.77 6.17 20.15
C GLY A 221 -4.09 7.43 19.60
N LEU A 222 -4.51 7.93 18.44
CA LEU A 222 -3.94 9.14 17.82
C LEU A 222 -4.12 10.38 18.71
N GLU A 223 -5.19 10.44 19.51
CA GLU A 223 -5.49 11.54 20.43
C GLU A 223 -4.51 11.68 21.59
N ILE A 224 -3.76 10.61 21.90
CA ILE A 224 -2.73 10.57 22.95
C ILE A 224 -1.33 10.25 22.39
N ALA A 225 -1.17 10.24 21.08
CA ALA A 225 0.13 10.24 20.44
C ALA A 225 0.85 11.57 20.69
N LYS A 226 2.17 11.52 20.85
CA LYS A 226 3.00 12.69 21.14
C LYS A 226 3.74 13.10 19.88
N HIS A 227 3.72 14.40 19.59
CA HIS A 227 4.46 14.95 18.46
C HIS A 227 5.65 15.76 18.95
N ASP A 228 6.85 15.34 18.55
CA ASP A 228 8.11 16.04 18.85
C ASP A 228 8.60 16.87 17.64
N GLY A 229 7.84 16.87 16.55
CA GLY A 229 8.08 17.65 15.34
C GLY A 229 6.93 17.54 14.34
N PRO A 230 6.91 18.41 13.31
CA PRO A 230 5.86 18.39 12.30
C PRO A 230 5.86 17.06 11.54
N SER A 231 4.67 16.59 11.17
CA SER A 231 4.46 15.29 10.49
C SER A 231 3.41 15.50 9.42
N PRO A 232 3.76 15.47 8.12
CA PRO A 232 2.83 15.82 7.06
C PRO A 232 1.56 14.97 7.08
N LEU A 233 0.44 15.62 6.79
CA LEU A 233 -0.86 14.98 6.59
C LEU A 233 -1.46 15.55 5.31
N SER A 234 -1.83 14.69 4.37
CA SER A 234 -2.44 15.13 3.12
C SER A 234 -3.92 15.50 3.31
N ILE A 235 -4.43 16.42 2.49
CA ILE A 235 -5.86 16.77 2.49
C ILE A 235 -6.75 15.56 2.13
N ASN A 236 -6.22 14.61 1.37
CA ASN A 236 -6.91 13.37 1.05
C ASN A 236 -7.20 12.55 2.31
N SER A 237 -6.26 12.51 3.26
CA SER A 237 -6.45 11.83 4.56
C SER A 237 -7.62 12.42 5.34
N VAL A 238 -7.79 13.74 5.29
CA VAL A 238 -8.93 14.45 5.90
C VAL A 238 -10.24 14.00 5.26
N TYR A 239 -10.29 13.89 3.93
CA TYR A 239 -11.49 13.44 3.21
C TYR A 239 -11.81 11.97 3.47
N LEU A 240 -10.80 11.08 3.38
CA LEU A 240 -10.95 9.65 3.66
C LEU A 240 -11.47 9.41 5.08
N SER A 241 -10.97 10.19 6.04
CA SER A 241 -11.38 10.11 7.44
C SER A 241 -12.73 10.79 7.73
N GLY A 242 -13.40 11.36 6.73
CA GLY A 242 -14.65 12.10 6.98
C GLY A 242 -14.47 13.33 7.89
N GLY A 243 -13.25 13.86 8.01
CA GLY A 243 -12.89 14.91 8.96
C GLY A 243 -12.85 14.45 10.42
N ASP A 244 -13.03 13.16 10.67
CA ASP A 244 -12.97 12.54 11.99
C ASP A 244 -11.53 12.14 12.31
N ILE A 245 -10.70 13.16 12.54
CA ILE A 245 -9.30 13.01 12.97
C ILE A 245 -9.17 13.74 14.31
N PRO A 246 -8.56 13.13 15.34
CA PRO A 246 -8.40 13.78 16.63
C PRO A 246 -7.70 15.14 16.52
N GLU A 247 -8.29 16.18 17.13
CA GLU A 247 -7.75 17.54 17.07
C GLU A 247 -6.35 17.64 17.68
N ALA A 248 -6.07 16.85 18.73
CA ALA A 248 -4.74 16.79 19.34
C ALA A 248 -3.68 16.29 18.34
N PHE A 249 -4.01 15.28 17.54
CA PHE A 249 -3.15 14.77 16.49
C PHE A 249 -2.92 15.82 15.40
N LEU A 250 -3.99 16.47 14.91
CA LEU A 250 -3.89 17.54 13.91
C LEU A 250 -3.02 18.72 14.40
N ARG A 251 -3.16 19.14 15.65
CA ARG A 251 -2.28 20.18 16.22
C ARG A 251 -0.82 19.69 16.24
N GLY A 252 -0.60 18.43 16.61
CA GLY A 252 0.71 17.79 16.64
C GLY A 252 1.39 17.69 15.27
N THR A 253 0.64 17.46 14.20
CA THR A 253 1.16 17.49 12.82
C THR A 253 1.57 18.89 12.37
N GLY A 254 1.14 19.93 13.08
CA GLY A 254 1.39 21.34 12.76
C GLY A 254 0.24 22.02 12.03
N ALA A 255 -0.96 21.42 11.98
CA ALA A 255 -2.13 22.07 11.39
C ALA A 255 -2.55 23.31 12.23
N PRO A 256 -2.76 24.47 11.59
CA PRO A 256 -3.22 25.68 12.29
C PRO A 256 -4.62 25.49 12.90
N ASP A 257 -4.90 26.14 14.03
CA ASP A 257 -6.21 26.10 14.69
C ASP A 257 -7.35 26.53 13.76
N THR A 258 -7.12 27.52 12.91
CA THR A 258 -8.09 27.94 11.89
C THR A 258 -8.40 26.81 10.91
N PHE A 259 -7.40 26.05 10.48
CA PHE A 259 -7.63 24.89 9.63
C PHE A 259 -8.48 23.85 10.35
N ILE A 260 -8.16 23.53 11.62
CA ILE A 260 -8.91 22.54 12.42
C ILE A 260 -10.37 22.96 12.60
N GLU A 261 -10.61 24.25 12.89
CA GLU A 261 -11.95 24.82 13.03
C GLU A 261 -12.78 24.69 11.74
N TYR A 262 -12.19 25.02 10.58
CA TYR A 262 -12.86 24.93 9.29
C TYR A 262 -12.85 23.52 8.68
N MET A 263 -12.05 22.59 9.19
CA MET A 263 -11.87 21.25 8.61
C MET A 263 -13.20 20.51 8.51
N ARG A 264 -14.04 20.59 9.54
CA ARG A 264 -15.38 19.96 9.51
C ARG A 264 -16.27 20.53 8.41
N SER A 265 -16.11 21.80 8.04
CA SER A 265 -16.83 22.41 6.92
C SER A 265 -16.32 21.92 5.56
N LEU A 266 -15.04 21.51 5.47
CA LEU A 266 -14.49 20.87 4.28
C LEU A 266 -15.11 19.48 4.05
N VAL A 267 -15.56 18.83 5.12
CA VAL A 267 -16.11 17.46 5.08
C VAL A 267 -17.64 17.41 5.34
N ALA A 268 -18.29 18.56 5.53
CA ALA A 268 -19.72 18.67 5.81
C ALA A 268 -20.57 18.29 4.59
N LYS A 269 -21.12 17.07 4.64
CA LYS A 269 -21.84 16.33 3.58
C LYS A 269 -20.96 16.06 2.35
N PRO A 270 -21.08 14.87 1.73
CA PRO A 270 -20.39 14.63 0.49
C PRO A 270 -20.83 15.72 -0.49
N ILE A 271 -19.88 16.57 -0.90
CA ILE A 271 -19.87 16.90 -2.30
C ILE A 271 -19.66 15.52 -2.93
N GLU A 272 -20.71 14.92 -3.48
CA GLU A 272 -20.52 13.80 -4.39
C GLU A 272 -19.65 14.35 -5.51
N TYR A 273 -18.35 14.20 -5.37
CA TYR A 273 -17.40 14.56 -6.41
C TYR A 273 -17.60 13.54 -7.51
N TYR A 274 -18.58 13.76 -8.38
CA TYR A 274 -18.60 13.04 -9.64
C TYR A 274 -17.35 13.48 -10.38
N THR A 275 -16.42 12.55 -10.49
CA THR A 275 -15.29 12.72 -11.38
C THR A 275 -15.79 12.39 -12.79
N CYS A 276 -16.01 13.45 -13.56
CA CYS A 276 -16.54 13.35 -14.91
C CYS A 276 -15.42 13.54 -15.92
N PHE A 277 -15.34 12.64 -16.89
CA PHE A 277 -14.51 12.80 -18.07
C PHE A 277 -15.40 13.16 -19.26
N ILE A 278 -15.12 14.28 -19.93
CA ILE A 278 -15.87 14.69 -21.12
C ILE A 278 -15.11 14.19 -22.35
N SER A 279 -15.72 13.26 -23.08
CA SER A 279 -15.27 12.81 -24.39
C SER A 279 -16.02 13.55 -25.48
N TYR A 280 -15.28 14.14 -26.42
CA TYR A 280 -15.80 14.95 -27.51
C TYR A 280 -14.82 14.99 -28.69
N SER A 281 -15.33 15.20 -29.90
CA SER A 281 -14.49 15.56 -31.04
C SER A 281 -14.00 17.00 -30.91
N SER A 282 -12.78 17.31 -31.36
CA SER A 282 -12.21 18.67 -31.45
C SER A 282 -13.13 19.68 -32.15
N LYS A 283 -14.04 19.22 -33.01
CA LYS A 283 -15.06 20.08 -33.66
C LYS A 283 -16.17 20.56 -32.71
N ASP A 284 -16.35 19.89 -31.58
CA ASP A 284 -17.36 20.19 -30.56
C ASP A 284 -16.77 20.94 -29.35
N GLU A 285 -15.54 21.45 -29.47
CA GLU A 285 -14.81 22.09 -28.36
C GLU A 285 -15.58 23.26 -27.74
N GLU A 286 -16.28 24.06 -28.54
CA GLU A 286 -17.10 25.19 -28.05
C GLU A 286 -18.19 24.72 -27.08
N PHE A 287 -18.87 23.61 -27.40
CA PHE A 287 -19.89 23.03 -26.52
C PHE A 287 -19.26 22.38 -25.30
N ALA A 288 -18.17 21.62 -25.48
CA ALA A 288 -17.48 20.93 -24.39
C ALA A 288 -16.93 21.92 -23.34
N GLN A 289 -16.33 23.03 -23.77
CA GLN A 289 -15.82 24.08 -22.88
C GLN A 289 -16.96 24.74 -22.08
N ARG A 290 -18.10 25.00 -22.73
CA ARG A 290 -19.28 25.54 -22.05
C ARG A 290 -19.83 24.56 -21.01
N LEU A 291 -20.00 23.30 -21.40
CA LEU A 291 -20.50 22.24 -20.51
C LEU A 291 -19.60 22.08 -19.28
N TYR A 292 -18.29 22.07 -19.48
CA TYR A 292 -17.31 22.01 -18.41
C TYR A 292 -17.36 23.22 -17.47
N ALA A 293 -17.43 24.43 -18.01
CA ALA A 293 -17.50 25.63 -17.19
C ALA A 293 -18.73 25.59 -16.27
N ASP A 294 -19.87 25.14 -16.80
CA ASP A 294 -21.11 25.01 -16.05
C ASP A 294 -21.07 23.84 -15.04
N LEU A 295 -20.45 22.71 -15.38
CA LEU A 295 -20.22 21.59 -14.46
C LEU A 295 -19.30 21.99 -13.29
N GLN A 296 -18.19 22.68 -13.58
CA GLN A 296 -17.26 23.21 -12.57
C GLN A 296 -17.94 24.25 -11.68
N ALA A 297 -18.74 25.16 -12.26
CA ALA A 297 -19.54 26.13 -11.50
C ALA A 297 -20.57 25.46 -10.57
N ARG A 298 -20.98 24.22 -10.87
CA ARG A 298 -21.86 23.39 -10.03
C ARG A 298 -21.10 22.45 -9.08
N GLY A 299 -19.79 22.59 -8.97
CA GLY A 299 -18.94 21.81 -8.06
C GLY A 299 -18.63 20.39 -8.55
N VAL A 300 -18.86 20.07 -9.83
CA VAL A 300 -18.49 18.78 -10.44
C VAL A 300 -17.04 18.84 -10.90
N ARG A 301 -16.22 17.86 -10.51
CA ARG A 301 -14.82 17.77 -10.96
C ARG A 301 -14.79 17.15 -12.36
N CYS A 302 -14.46 17.97 -13.35
CA CYS A 302 -14.40 17.54 -14.74
C CYS A 302 -13.00 17.64 -15.31
N TRP A 303 -12.65 16.74 -16.24
CA TRP A 303 -11.43 16.79 -17.05
C TRP A 303 -11.77 16.58 -18.54
N PHE A 304 -10.85 17.01 -19.41
CA PHE A 304 -10.91 16.81 -20.86
C PHE A 304 -9.65 16.13 -21.37
N ALA A 305 -9.76 15.40 -22.48
CA ALA A 305 -8.61 15.12 -23.35
C ALA A 305 -8.70 16.03 -24.60
N PRO A 306 -7.71 16.91 -24.85
CA PRO A 306 -7.65 17.63 -26.11
C PRO A 306 -7.24 16.67 -27.25
N GLU A 307 -8.04 16.61 -28.32
CA GLU A 307 -7.82 15.76 -29.51
C GLU A 307 -6.55 16.07 -30.33
N ASN A 308 -5.70 17.01 -29.89
CA ASN A 308 -4.46 17.40 -30.58
C ASN A 308 -3.20 16.68 -30.06
N LEU A 309 -3.33 15.52 -29.41
CA LEU A 309 -2.20 14.65 -29.06
C LEU A 309 -1.98 13.60 -30.17
N ARG A 310 -1.57 14.05 -31.37
CA ARG A 310 -1.02 13.15 -32.39
C ARG A 310 0.43 12.79 -32.03
N GLY A 311 0.67 11.58 -31.54
CA GLY A 311 2.03 11.00 -31.55
C GLY A 311 2.28 9.79 -30.64
N GLY A 312 2.19 8.59 -31.23
CA GLY A 312 2.97 7.41 -30.84
C GLY A 312 2.31 6.45 -29.83
N ASP A 313 2.42 5.15 -30.12
CA ASP A 313 1.83 3.97 -29.46
C ASP A 313 2.20 3.74 -27.97
N TRP A 314 2.63 4.77 -27.24
CA TRP A 314 3.05 4.70 -25.83
C TRP A 314 1.98 5.20 -24.84
N PHE A 315 0.81 5.66 -25.31
CA PHE A 315 -0.22 6.29 -24.47
C PHE A 315 -1.55 5.52 -24.34
N ALA A 316 -1.76 4.43 -25.07
CA ALA A 316 -2.94 3.58 -24.86
C ALA A 316 -3.03 3.09 -23.38
N ASP A 317 -1.87 2.82 -22.78
CA ASP A 317 -1.69 2.36 -21.40
C ASP A 317 -2.02 3.44 -20.34
N GLN A 318 -1.77 4.72 -20.65
CA GLN A 318 -2.06 5.85 -19.75
C GLN A 318 -3.56 6.19 -19.69
N ILE A 319 -4.31 5.85 -20.74
CA ILE A 319 -5.74 6.17 -20.85
C ILE A 319 -6.60 5.02 -20.32
N GLU A 320 -6.12 3.78 -20.42
CA GLU A 320 -6.68 2.66 -19.65
C GLU A 320 -6.63 2.97 -18.14
N ARG A 321 -5.56 3.62 -17.66
CA ARG A 321 -5.47 4.15 -16.29
C ARG A 321 -6.46 5.29 -16.03
N SER A 322 -6.69 6.17 -16.99
CA SER A 322 -7.60 7.32 -16.83
C SER A 322 -9.08 6.91 -16.70
N ILE A 323 -9.53 5.90 -17.46
CA ILE A 323 -10.90 5.35 -17.35
C ILE A 323 -11.06 4.51 -16.07
N ARG A 324 -9.98 3.91 -15.54
CA ARG A 324 -9.99 3.28 -14.20
C ARG A 324 -10.24 4.32 -13.09
N VAL A 325 -9.65 5.51 -13.22
CA VAL A 325 -9.67 6.57 -12.19
C VAL A 325 -10.98 7.36 -12.11
N TYR A 326 -11.70 7.58 -13.23
CA TYR A 326 -12.92 8.42 -13.22
C TYR A 326 -14.23 7.65 -13.08
N ASP A 327 -15.20 8.24 -12.38
CA ASP A 327 -16.49 7.63 -12.06
C ASP A 327 -17.51 7.69 -13.20
N ARG A 328 -17.49 8.74 -14.03
CA ARG A 328 -18.49 8.98 -15.09
C ARG A 328 -17.85 9.49 -16.38
N LEU A 329 -18.31 8.95 -17.50
CA LEU A 329 -17.95 9.35 -18.86
C LEU A 329 -19.14 10.08 -19.50
N ILE A 330 -18.99 11.38 -19.73
CA ILE A 330 -19.94 12.18 -20.51
C ILE A 330 -19.50 12.12 -21.97
N LEU A 331 -20.32 11.49 -22.81
CA LEU A 331 -20.01 11.32 -24.23
C LEU A 331 -20.82 12.29 -25.07
N ILE A 332 -20.13 13.20 -25.78
CA ILE A 332 -20.73 14.14 -26.72
C ILE A 332 -20.89 13.45 -28.07
N LEU A 333 -22.14 13.24 -28.49
CA LEU A 333 -22.51 12.61 -29.76
C LEU A 333 -22.91 13.69 -30.77
N SER A 334 -22.00 13.92 -31.73
CA SER A 334 -22.18 14.73 -32.92
C SER A 334 -21.88 13.89 -34.17
N GLU A 335 -22.16 14.43 -35.36
CA GLU A 335 -21.76 13.83 -36.64
C GLU A 335 -20.27 13.50 -36.70
N HIS A 336 -19.42 14.28 -36.04
CA HIS A 336 -17.96 14.08 -36.01
C HIS A 336 -17.52 13.02 -34.99
N SER A 337 -18.21 12.94 -33.85
CA SER A 337 -17.87 12.00 -32.78
C SER A 337 -18.31 10.56 -33.11
N VAL A 338 -19.40 10.41 -33.86
CA VAL A 338 -19.94 9.10 -34.26
C VAL A 338 -19.06 8.36 -35.27
N GLU A 339 -18.27 9.08 -36.06
CA GLU A 339 -17.32 8.50 -37.03
C GLU A 339 -15.93 8.24 -36.43
N SER A 340 -15.70 8.64 -35.17
CA SER A 340 -14.40 8.55 -34.52
C SER A 340 -14.14 7.15 -33.94
N THR A 341 -13.05 6.51 -34.38
CA THR A 341 -12.57 5.23 -33.82
C THR A 341 -12.12 5.37 -32.36
N TRP A 342 -11.76 6.59 -31.95
CA TRP A 342 -11.43 6.92 -30.57
C TRP A 342 -12.64 6.79 -29.64
N VAL A 343 -13.76 7.41 -30.05
CA VAL A 343 -15.03 7.38 -29.32
C VAL A 343 -15.56 5.95 -29.19
N GLU A 344 -15.41 5.13 -30.23
CA GLU A 344 -15.78 3.71 -30.16
C GLU A 344 -15.03 2.96 -29.04
N HIS A 345 -13.73 3.21 -28.89
CA HIS A 345 -12.91 2.57 -27.86
C HIS A 345 -13.34 2.99 -26.44
N GLU A 346 -13.60 4.28 -26.23
CA GLU A 346 -14.04 4.80 -24.93
C GLU A 346 -15.42 4.27 -24.52
N VAL A 347 -16.35 4.16 -25.48
CA VAL A 347 -17.66 3.54 -25.23
C VAL A 347 -17.51 2.09 -24.79
N ARG A 348 -16.66 1.32 -25.48
CA ARG A 348 -16.43 -0.09 -25.16
C ARG A 348 -15.83 -0.25 -23.76
N ALA A 349 -14.80 0.52 -23.43
CA ALA A 349 -14.15 0.50 -22.12
C ALA A 349 -15.12 0.87 -20.99
N ALA A 350 -16.00 1.86 -21.22
CA ALA A 350 -17.02 2.23 -20.24
C ALA A 350 -18.05 1.12 -20.03
N MET A 351 -18.53 0.46 -21.10
CA MET A 351 -19.47 -0.65 -20.99
C MET A 351 -18.87 -1.87 -20.29
N GLU A 352 -17.60 -2.20 -20.56
CA GLU A 352 -16.87 -3.25 -19.85
C GLU A 352 -16.73 -2.94 -18.35
N LYS A 353 -16.53 -1.67 -17.98
CA LYS A 353 -16.49 -1.23 -16.59
C LYS A 353 -17.84 -1.42 -15.89
N GLU A 354 -18.95 -1.07 -16.54
CA GLU A 354 -20.31 -1.30 -16.02
C GLU A 354 -20.59 -2.79 -15.83
N GLU A 355 -20.17 -3.64 -16.78
CA GLU A 355 -20.33 -5.09 -16.71
C GLU A 355 -19.55 -5.70 -15.53
N ARG A 356 -18.31 -5.25 -15.29
CA ARG A 356 -17.52 -5.69 -14.13
C ARG A 356 -18.20 -5.35 -12.81
N PHE A 357 -18.70 -4.11 -12.65
CA PHE A 357 -19.44 -3.73 -11.44
C PHE A 357 -20.66 -4.62 -11.20
N ARG A 358 -21.35 -5.01 -12.27
CA ARG A 358 -22.50 -5.91 -12.18
C ARG A 358 -22.09 -7.33 -11.77
N CYS A 359 -21.05 -7.89 -12.39
CA CYS A 359 -20.63 -9.28 -12.14
C CYS A 359 -19.90 -9.48 -10.80
N GLU A 360 -19.04 -8.54 -10.41
CA GLU A 360 -18.20 -8.68 -9.21
C GLU A 360 -18.93 -8.20 -7.96
N ASN A 361 -19.64 -7.07 -8.05
CA ASN A 361 -20.21 -6.40 -6.89
C ASN A 361 -21.74 -6.49 -6.81
N HIS A 362 -22.41 -7.09 -7.81
CA HIS A 362 -23.87 -7.09 -7.92
C HIS A 362 -24.48 -5.68 -7.92
N ILE A 363 -23.69 -4.66 -8.31
CA ILE A 363 -24.09 -3.25 -8.34
C ILE A 363 -24.33 -2.82 -9.79
N LYS A 364 -25.52 -2.30 -10.07
CA LYS A 364 -25.84 -1.68 -11.36
C LYS A 364 -25.48 -0.19 -11.32
N LYS A 365 -24.27 0.16 -11.76
CA LYS A 365 -23.75 1.54 -11.83
C LYS A 365 -23.62 1.96 -13.29
N ALA A 366 -24.32 3.02 -13.76
CA ALA A 366 -24.01 3.60 -15.06
C ALA A 366 -22.79 4.51 -14.96
N VAL A 367 -21.84 4.25 -15.84
CA VAL A 367 -20.61 5.01 -16.05
C VAL A 367 -20.79 5.91 -17.28
N LEU A 368 -21.55 5.48 -18.29
CA LEU A 368 -21.68 6.18 -19.58
C LEU A 368 -22.95 7.05 -19.67
N PHE A 369 -22.76 8.35 -19.91
CA PHE A 369 -23.81 9.36 -20.06
C PHE A 369 -23.77 10.01 -21.46
N PRO A 370 -24.50 9.45 -22.45
CA PRO A 370 -24.50 9.98 -23.81
C PRO A 370 -25.37 11.24 -23.95
N ILE A 371 -24.83 12.26 -24.60
CA ILE A 371 -25.47 13.54 -24.91
C ILE A 371 -25.48 13.73 -26.42
N LYS A 372 -26.65 14.00 -27.02
CA LYS A 372 -26.76 14.29 -28.46
C LYS A 372 -26.74 15.78 -28.76
N LEU A 373 -25.86 16.20 -29.66
CA LEU A 373 -25.78 17.55 -30.22
C LEU A 373 -26.55 17.69 -31.53
N ASP A 374 -26.73 16.60 -32.26
CA ASP A 374 -27.44 16.56 -33.52
C ASP A 374 -28.21 15.23 -33.67
N LYS A 375 -28.66 14.94 -34.89
CA LYS A 375 -29.37 13.70 -35.22
C LYS A 375 -28.45 12.63 -35.83
N ALA A 376 -27.15 12.86 -35.93
CA ALA A 376 -26.25 11.97 -36.67
C ALA A 376 -26.19 10.56 -36.08
N ILE A 377 -26.32 10.43 -34.75
CA ILE A 377 -26.42 9.13 -34.08
C ILE A 377 -27.66 8.32 -34.51
N GLU A 378 -28.75 8.98 -34.92
CA GLU A 378 -30.02 8.33 -35.28
C GLU A 378 -29.87 7.48 -36.55
N ASP A 379 -29.00 7.90 -37.48
CA ASP A 379 -28.76 7.25 -38.78
C ASP A 379 -27.40 6.54 -38.87
N ALA A 380 -26.63 6.53 -37.77
CA ALA A 380 -25.28 5.98 -37.73
C ALA A 380 -25.23 4.46 -38.02
N PRO A 381 -24.37 4.00 -38.96
CA PRO A 381 -24.26 2.57 -39.29
C PRO A 381 -23.42 1.77 -38.27
N ALA A 382 -22.68 2.45 -37.38
CA ALA A 382 -21.78 1.79 -36.42
C ALA A 382 -22.54 0.94 -35.38
N GLN A 383 -22.02 -0.26 -35.09
CA GLN A 383 -22.65 -1.23 -34.19
C GLN A 383 -22.73 -0.72 -32.73
N TRP A 384 -21.70 -0.02 -32.26
CA TRP A 384 -21.71 0.61 -30.93
C TRP A 384 -22.80 1.69 -30.84
N ALA A 385 -22.99 2.49 -31.90
CA ALA A 385 -24.03 3.52 -31.97
C ALA A 385 -25.45 2.93 -31.94
N ALA A 386 -25.67 1.78 -32.60
CA ALA A 386 -26.92 1.02 -32.49
C ALA A 386 -27.18 0.52 -31.04
N THR A 387 -26.12 0.11 -30.34
CA THR A 387 -26.20 -0.37 -28.96
C THR A 387 -26.59 0.78 -28.01
N ILE A 388 -25.95 1.94 -28.14
CA ILE A 388 -26.30 3.15 -27.37
C ILE A 388 -27.75 3.56 -27.61
N ARG A 389 -28.23 3.57 -28.86
CA ARG A 389 -29.63 3.89 -29.20
C ARG A 389 -30.64 2.97 -28.52
N ARG A 390 -30.32 1.68 -28.40
CA ARG A 390 -31.24 0.67 -27.84
C ARG A 390 -31.22 0.66 -26.31
N GLU A 391 -30.06 0.87 -25.71
CA GLU A 391 -29.83 0.53 -24.30
C GLU A 391 -29.57 1.75 -23.39
N ARG A 392 -29.48 2.97 -23.93
CA ARG A 392 -29.18 4.17 -23.14
C ARG A 392 -30.16 5.29 -23.45
N HIS A 393 -30.52 6.04 -22.43
CA HIS A 393 -31.26 7.29 -22.58
C HIS A 393 -30.27 8.41 -22.95
N MET A 394 -30.49 9.06 -24.09
CA MET A 394 -29.64 10.15 -24.58
C MET A 394 -30.24 11.51 -24.24
N LEU A 395 -29.47 12.37 -23.60
CA LEU A 395 -29.89 13.73 -23.29
C LEU A 395 -29.78 14.62 -24.52
N ASN A 396 -30.83 15.40 -24.80
CA ASN A 396 -30.89 16.24 -25.99
C ASN A 396 -30.34 17.65 -25.75
N PHE A 397 -29.24 17.98 -26.43
CA PHE A 397 -28.59 19.30 -26.41
C PHE A 397 -28.57 19.97 -27.79
N THR A 398 -29.44 19.57 -28.74
CA THR A 398 -29.44 20.12 -30.11
C THR A 398 -29.65 21.63 -30.20
N GLN A 399 -30.27 22.26 -29.19
CA GLN A 399 -30.48 23.71 -29.09
C GLN A 399 -29.57 24.36 -28.04
N TRP A 400 -28.37 23.83 -27.80
CA TRP A 400 -27.48 24.29 -26.73
C TRP A 400 -27.08 25.78 -26.84
N LYS A 401 -27.11 26.37 -28.03
CA LYS A 401 -26.84 27.82 -28.22
C LYS A 401 -27.92 28.69 -27.58
N GLU A 402 -29.14 28.19 -27.40
CA GLU A 402 -30.20 28.88 -26.68
C GLU A 402 -30.05 28.63 -25.17
N HIS A 403 -29.80 29.69 -24.39
CA HIS A 403 -29.49 29.58 -22.96
C HIS A 403 -30.55 28.81 -22.15
N GLN A 404 -31.85 29.09 -22.38
CA GLN A 404 -32.93 28.42 -21.66
C GLN A 404 -33.05 26.93 -22.01
N ALA A 405 -32.91 26.58 -23.30
CA ALA A 405 -32.97 25.19 -23.75
C ALA A 405 -31.80 24.39 -23.20
N TYR A 406 -30.59 24.96 -23.25
CA TYR A 406 -29.39 24.41 -22.65
C TYR A 406 -29.55 24.15 -21.15
N MET A 407 -29.95 25.16 -20.37
CA MET A 407 -30.07 25.02 -18.92
C MET A 407 -31.09 23.94 -18.53
N LYS A 408 -32.19 23.82 -19.28
CA LYS A 408 -33.18 22.75 -19.06
C LYS A 408 -32.59 21.35 -19.26
N SER A 409 -31.76 21.16 -20.29
CA SER A 409 -31.07 19.88 -20.55
C SER A 409 -29.93 19.64 -19.56
N PHE A 410 -29.21 20.69 -19.17
CA PHE A 410 -28.15 20.65 -18.17
C PHE A 410 -28.67 20.23 -16.78
N GLU A 411 -29.83 20.75 -16.34
CA GLU A 411 -30.46 20.31 -15.08
C GLU A 411 -30.94 18.85 -15.11
N ARG A 412 -31.19 18.29 -16.30
CA ARG A 412 -31.49 16.85 -16.45
C ARG A 412 -30.19 16.05 -16.35
N LEU A 413 -29.14 16.48 -17.04
CA LEU A 413 -27.81 15.89 -16.93
C LEU A 413 -27.32 15.85 -15.48
N MET A 414 -27.46 16.96 -14.75
CA MET A 414 -27.08 17.03 -13.33
C MET A 414 -27.89 16.08 -12.46
N ARG A 415 -29.16 15.80 -12.79
CA ARG A 415 -29.96 14.80 -12.08
C ARG A 415 -29.53 13.39 -12.41
N ASP A 416 -29.24 13.08 -13.67
CA ASP A 416 -28.80 11.74 -14.09
C ASP A 416 -27.40 11.42 -13.53
N ILE A 417 -26.51 12.42 -13.54
CA ILE A 417 -25.22 12.39 -12.83
C ILE A 417 -25.42 12.24 -11.32
N LYS A 418 -26.54 12.67 -10.73
CA LYS A 418 -26.75 12.56 -9.28
C LYS A 418 -27.45 11.28 -8.81
N ARG A 419 -28.39 10.78 -9.60
CA ARG A 419 -29.38 9.79 -9.16
C ARG A 419 -28.83 8.38 -8.98
N GLU A 420 -27.79 8.01 -9.69
CA GLU A 420 -27.28 6.62 -9.69
C GLU A 420 -26.23 6.29 -8.62
N GLY A 421 -26.04 7.17 -7.62
CA GLY A 421 -25.22 6.89 -6.44
C GLY A 421 -25.95 6.14 -5.31
N MET A 422 -27.25 5.85 -5.44
CA MET A 422 -28.11 5.43 -4.31
C MET A 422 -29.04 4.22 -4.54
N LEU A 423 -28.81 3.39 -5.57
CA LEU A 423 -29.61 2.16 -5.74
C LEU A 423 -28.86 0.96 -5.16
N VAL A 424 -29.14 0.67 -3.87
CA VAL A 424 -29.02 -0.68 -3.32
C VAL A 424 -30.41 -1.30 -3.47
N GLU A 425 -30.55 -2.34 -4.29
CA GLU A 425 -31.80 -3.12 -4.35
C GLU A 425 -31.94 -3.95 -3.06
N ASP A 426 -33.19 -4.03 -2.55
CA ASP A 426 -33.61 -4.85 -1.40
C ASP A 426 -33.41 -6.35 -1.62
#